data_AF-A0A6A5GHR2-F1
#
_entry.id   AF-A0A6A5GHR2-F1
#
_cell.length_a   1.000
_cell.length_b   1.000
_cell.length_c   1.000
_cell.angle_alpha   90.00
_cell.angle_beta   90.00
_cell.angle_gamma   90.00
#
_symmetry.space_group_name_H-M   'P 1'
#
loop_
_entity.id
_entity.type
_entity.pdbx_description
1 polymer ?
#
loop_
_entity_poly.entity_id
_entity_poly.type
_entity_poly.pdbx_seq_one_letter_code
_entity_poly.pdbx_strand_id
1 'polypeptide(L)'
;MLFLVVLAVFGVQTDARIDPQYLPCAVHNGSAYVYSRTAANCLNVMSDAYCEIAYSKPTPDESRPAEGNDAQRSLMCYTLGYATPAPANADAESVAVASCPKTCGVCCLTSAYKCNNRVAPRVNCATVSKAMCLSPIWRQILAEDCPAECGFCDLNGCIDLVVGCENDPMICYTAGLEDFVNTNCRRTCNKCNVQPPCPGGGR
;
A
#
# COMPACT_ATOMS: atom_id res chain seq x y z
N MET A 1 -10.08 34.68 55.57
CA MET A 1 -9.06 34.35 54.54
C MET A 1 -9.30 32.93 54.10
N LEU A 2 -9.96 32.73 52.96
CA LEU A 2 -10.25 31.40 52.39
C LEU A 2 -9.57 31.38 51.01
N PHE A 3 -8.43 30.70 50.91
CA PHE A 3 -7.71 30.54 49.63
C PHE A 3 -8.30 29.33 48.88
N LEU A 4 -9.06 29.60 47.83
CA LEU A 4 -9.45 28.60 46.82
C LEU A 4 -8.30 28.45 45.84
N VAL A 5 -7.56 27.35 45.94
CA VAL A 5 -6.57 26.93 44.94
C VAL A 5 -7.33 26.24 43.82
N VAL A 6 -7.50 26.93 42.69
CA VAL A 6 -8.01 26.33 41.45
C VAL A 6 -6.83 25.68 40.73
N LEU A 7 -6.68 24.37 40.87
CA LEU A 7 -5.78 23.57 40.05
C LEU A 7 -6.42 23.37 38.67
N ALA A 8 -5.99 24.19 37.70
CA ALA A 8 -6.30 23.97 36.29
C ALA A 8 -5.42 22.83 35.76
N VAL A 9 -6.00 21.63 35.62
CA VAL A 9 -5.38 20.53 34.87
C VAL A 9 -5.52 20.86 33.39
N PHE A 10 -4.48 21.46 32.80
CA PHE A 10 -4.35 21.53 31.34
C PHE A 10 -3.90 20.16 30.84
N GLY A 11 -4.85 19.28 30.57
CA GLY A 11 -4.61 18.10 29.76
C GLY A 11 -4.40 18.54 28.31
N VAL A 12 -3.15 18.53 27.85
CA VAL A 12 -2.87 18.60 26.41
C VAL A 12 -3.29 17.25 25.82
N GLN A 13 -4.52 17.17 25.34
CA GLN A 13 -4.99 16.03 24.54
C GLN A 13 -4.38 16.23 23.14
N THR A 14 -3.19 15.68 22.90
CA THR A 14 -2.80 15.35 21.53
C THR A 14 -3.53 14.04 21.22
N ASP A 15 -4.77 14.13 20.75
CA ASP A 15 -5.49 12.96 20.26
C ASP A 15 -4.70 12.38 19.09
N ALA A 16 -3.91 11.34 19.34
CA ALA A 16 -3.45 10.47 18.28
C ALA A 16 -4.71 9.83 17.68
N ARG A 17 -5.18 10.38 16.55
CA ARG A 17 -6.40 9.92 15.87
C ARG A 17 -6.25 8.49 15.33
N ILE A 18 -5.02 8.09 14.97
CA ILE A 18 -4.69 6.68 14.74
C ILE A 18 -4.53 5.98 16.09
N ASP A 19 -5.19 4.84 16.28
CA ASP A 19 -5.12 4.06 17.52
C ASP A 19 -3.65 3.73 17.87
N PRO A 20 -3.12 4.20 19.02
CA PRO A 20 -1.73 3.96 19.39
C PRO A 20 -1.42 2.48 19.67
N GLN A 21 -2.42 1.63 19.87
CA GLN A 21 -2.23 0.17 20.01
C GLN A 21 -2.14 -0.53 18.65
N TYR A 22 -2.41 0.16 17.55
CA TYR A 22 -2.39 -0.38 16.20
C TYR A 22 -1.80 0.65 15.20
N LEU A 23 -0.48 0.57 14.99
CA LEU A 23 0.30 1.45 14.11
C LEU A 23 0.83 0.85 12.79
N PRO A 24 0.42 -0.35 12.29
CA PRO A 24 0.79 -0.78 10.96
C PRO A 24 0.49 0.25 9.85
N CYS A 25 1.45 0.40 8.94
CA CYS A 25 1.45 1.39 7.87
C CYS A 25 1.40 2.86 8.34
N ALA A 26 1.70 3.14 9.61
CA ALA A 26 1.88 4.50 10.10
C ALA A 26 3.36 4.82 10.30
N VAL A 27 3.72 6.09 10.10
CA VAL A 27 5.05 6.65 10.33
C VAL A 27 4.92 7.88 11.22
N HIS A 28 5.89 8.09 12.11
CA HIS A 28 5.92 9.27 12.95
C HIS A 28 6.58 10.43 12.19
N ASN A 29 5.84 11.52 11.96
CA ASN A 29 6.35 12.68 11.21
C ASN A 29 7.07 13.73 12.08
N GLY A 30 7.30 13.42 13.36
CA GLY A 30 7.88 14.33 14.34
C GLY A 30 6.85 14.95 15.31
N SER A 31 5.57 15.01 14.90
CA SER A 31 4.48 15.55 15.71
C SER A 31 3.40 14.52 16.02
N ALA A 32 3.05 13.67 15.05
CA ALA A 32 2.02 12.65 15.17
C ALA A 32 2.32 11.44 14.28
N TYR A 33 1.59 10.36 14.52
CA TYR A 33 1.53 9.24 13.59
C TYR A 33 0.63 9.60 12.41
N VAL A 34 1.15 9.45 11.20
CA VAL A 34 0.43 9.62 9.94
C VAL A 34 0.59 8.39 9.09
N TYR A 35 -0.34 8.12 8.18
CA TYR A 35 -0.20 6.99 7.28
C TYR A 35 0.98 7.18 6.33
N SER A 36 1.74 6.10 6.17
CA SER A 36 2.80 6.01 5.17
C SER A 36 2.20 6.09 3.76
N ARG A 37 3.05 6.42 2.79
CA ARG A 37 2.70 6.33 1.37
C ARG A 37 2.16 4.95 0.99
N THR A 38 2.75 3.90 1.53
CA THR A 38 2.36 2.51 1.25
C THR A 38 1.08 2.07 1.97
N ALA A 39 0.45 2.90 2.80
CA ALA A 39 -0.78 2.56 3.52
C ALA A 39 -2.00 2.44 2.59
N ALA A 40 -2.10 3.27 1.55
CA ALA A 40 -3.30 3.38 0.70
C ALA A 40 -3.01 3.32 -0.82
N ASN A 41 -1.78 2.96 -1.22
CA ASN A 41 -1.38 2.95 -2.63
C ASN A 41 -1.94 1.80 -3.46
N CYS A 42 -2.33 0.70 -2.81
CA CYS A 42 -2.96 -0.45 -3.44
C CYS A 42 -4.44 -0.18 -3.78
N LEU A 43 -5.08 -1.16 -4.41
CA LEU A 43 -6.52 -1.18 -4.63
C LEU A 43 -7.17 -2.15 -3.63
N ASN A 44 -8.46 -1.95 -3.37
CA ASN A 44 -9.25 -2.98 -2.71
C ASN A 44 -9.39 -4.20 -3.63
N VAL A 45 -9.48 -5.39 -3.03
CA VAL A 45 -9.80 -6.63 -3.76
C VAL A 45 -11.30 -6.65 -4.05
N MET A 46 -12.10 -6.23 -3.07
CA MET A 46 -13.53 -5.98 -3.22
C MET A 46 -13.78 -4.59 -3.82
N SER A 47 -15.02 -4.33 -4.25
CA SER A 47 -15.39 -3.01 -4.77
C SER A 47 -15.28 -1.94 -3.68
N ASP A 48 -14.88 -0.72 -4.06
CA ASP A 48 -14.80 0.40 -3.11
C ASP A 48 -16.14 0.61 -2.39
N ALA A 49 -17.28 0.48 -3.09
CA ALA A 49 -18.61 0.59 -2.49
C ALA A 49 -18.89 -0.45 -1.39
N TYR A 50 -18.48 -1.71 -1.60
CA TYR A 50 -18.62 -2.75 -0.57
C TYR A 50 -17.73 -2.43 0.63
N CYS A 51 -16.48 -2.05 0.39
CA CYS A 51 -15.52 -1.72 1.45
C CYS A 51 -15.98 -0.51 2.28
N GLU A 52 -16.62 0.49 1.66
CA GLU A 52 -17.17 1.65 2.38
C GLU A 52 -18.26 1.24 3.38
N ILE A 53 -19.09 0.24 3.02
CA ILE A 53 -20.16 -0.28 3.90
C ILE A 53 -19.58 -1.22 4.97
N ALA A 54 -18.71 -2.14 4.58
CA ALA A 54 -18.13 -3.14 5.49
C ALA A 54 -17.21 -2.51 6.55
N TYR A 55 -16.47 -1.46 6.17
CA TYR A 55 -15.55 -0.74 7.03
C TYR A 55 -16.00 0.70 7.17
N SER A 56 -17.09 0.92 7.91
CA SER A 56 -17.63 2.26 8.13
C SER A 56 -16.61 3.16 8.84
N LYS A 57 -16.61 4.43 8.47
CA LYS A 57 -15.81 5.45 9.17
C LYS A 57 -16.29 5.61 10.61
N PRO A 58 -15.40 5.92 11.57
CA PRO A 58 -15.78 6.22 12.95
C PRO A 58 -16.79 7.37 13.05
N THR A 59 -16.62 8.41 12.22
CA THR A 59 -17.57 9.52 12.08
C THR A 59 -17.82 9.84 10.60
N PRO A 60 -18.95 10.49 10.25
CA PRO A 60 -19.25 10.86 8.86
C PRO A 60 -18.19 11.78 8.22
N ASP A 61 -17.63 12.69 9.02
CA ASP A 61 -16.65 13.70 8.60
C ASP A 61 -15.21 13.17 8.59
N GLU A 62 -14.98 11.98 9.13
CA GLU A 62 -13.66 11.36 9.16
C GLU A 62 -13.16 11.12 7.72
N SER A 63 -11.90 11.45 7.45
CA SER A 63 -11.29 11.13 6.16
C SER A 63 -10.95 9.64 6.09
N ARG A 64 -10.70 9.10 4.88
CA ARG A 64 -10.17 7.74 4.76
C ARG A 64 -8.65 7.77 4.98
N PRO A 65 -8.05 6.65 5.45
CA PRO A 65 -6.59 6.51 5.49
C PRO A 65 -5.96 6.87 4.13
N ALA A 66 -5.05 7.83 4.15
CA ALA A 66 -4.32 8.28 2.97
C ALA A 66 -2.94 8.82 3.38
N GLU A 67 -1.98 8.80 2.46
CA GLU A 67 -0.61 9.26 2.72
C GLU A 67 -0.59 10.63 3.43
N GLY A 68 0.09 10.69 4.57
CA GLY A 68 0.32 11.92 5.32
C GLY A 68 -0.84 12.40 6.18
N ASN A 69 -2.04 11.78 6.13
CA ASN A 69 -3.11 12.07 7.07
C ASN A 69 -3.04 11.16 8.31
N ASP A 70 -3.74 11.58 9.35
CA ASP A 70 -3.87 10.90 10.65
C ASP A 70 -5.28 10.32 10.84
N ALA A 71 -5.98 10.00 9.75
CA ALA A 71 -7.39 9.62 9.81
C ALA A 71 -7.63 8.42 10.75
N GLN A 72 -8.69 8.48 11.55
CA GLN A 72 -9.03 7.33 12.39
C GLN A 72 -9.56 6.18 11.51
N ARG A 73 -8.90 5.03 11.62
CA ARG A 73 -9.31 3.83 10.90
C ARG A 73 -10.66 3.31 11.41
N SER A 74 -11.42 2.66 10.53
CA SER A 74 -12.52 1.80 10.97
C SER A 74 -12.02 0.74 11.94
N LEU A 75 -12.69 0.57 13.08
CA LEU A 75 -12.34 -0.43 14.10
C LEU A 75 -12.26 -1.84 13.51
N MET A 76 -13.19 -2.19 12.62
CA MET A 76 -13.27 -3.51 11.99
C MET A 76 -12.06 -3.82 11.11
N CYS A 77 -11.23 -2.84 10.76
CA CYS A 77 -10.02 -3.08 9.99
C CYS A 77 -8.90 -3.76 10.78
N TYR A 78 -8.99 -3.83 12.11
CA TYR A 78 -7.93 -4.39 12.94
C TYR A 78 -8.40 -5.01 14.25
N THR A 79 -9.65 -4.80 14.67
CA THR A 79 -10.15 -5.34 15.93
C THR A 79 -11.58 -5.87 15.80
N LEU A 80 -12.00 -6.68 16.78
CA LEU A 80 -13.40 -7.06 17.01
C LEU A 80 -14.02 -6.26 18.17
N GLY A 81 -13.27 -5.28 18.70
CA GLY A 81 -13.76 -4.34 19.70
C GLY A 81 -14.71 -3.29 19.12
N TYR A 82 -15.44 -2.61 20.00
CA TYR A 82 -16.45 -1.61 19.63
C TYR A 82 -16.04 -0.17 20.00
N ALA A 83 -14.86 0.02 20.60
CA ALA A 83 -14.33 1.33 20.97
C ALA A 83 -12.80 1.32 21.01
N THR A 84 -12.18 2.46 20.74
CA THR A 84 -10.73 2.68 20.90
C THR A 84 -10.37 3.10 22.34
N PRO A 85 -9.18 2.74 22.86
CA PRO A 85 -8.19 1.90 22.20
C PRO A 85 -8.59 0.42 22.25
N ALA A 86 -8.34 -0.32 21.17
CA ALA A 86 -8.70 -1.72 21.06
C ALA A 86 -7.48 -2.57 20.71
N PRO A 87 -7.34 -3.77 21.31
CA PRO A 87 -6.28 -4.68 20.92
C PRO A 87 -6.49 -5.14 19.48
N ALA A 88 -5.39 -5.29 18.76
CA ALA A 88 -5.38 -5.88 17.43
C ALA A 88 -5.87 -7.33 17.49
N ASN A 89 -6.73 -7.70 16.55
CA ASN A 89 -7.17 -9.06 16.30
C ASN A 89 -6.62 -9.51 14.94
N ALA A 90 -5.85 -10.59 14.94
CA ALA A 90 -5.16 -11.08 13.75
C ALA A 90 -6.15 -11.49 12.63
N ASP A 91 -7.31 -12.05 12.98
CA ASP A 91 -8.31 -12.45 12.00
C ASP A 91 -8.93 -11.21 11.33
N ALA A 92 -9.34 -10.22 12.13
CA ALA A 92 -9.88 -8.95 11.62
C ALA A 92 -8.90 -8.24 10.68
N GLU A 93 -7.63 -8.17 11.08
CA GLU A 93 -6.57 -7.61 10.24
C GLU A 93 -6.35 -8.43 8.95
N SER A 94 -6.30 -9.76 9.05
CA SER A 94 -6.11 -10.62 7.88
C SER A 94 -7.22 -10.46 6.84
N VAL A 95 -8.47 -10.33 7.29
CA VAL A 95 -9.63 -10.10 6.41
C VAL A 95 -9.56 -8.71 5.79
N ALA A 96 -9.18 -7.69 6.55
CA ALA A 96 -9.00 -6.32 6.06
C ALA A 96 -7.92 -6.27 4.97
N VAL A 97 -6.78 -6.92 5.18
CA VAL A 97 -5.68 -7.02 4.20
C VAL A 97 -6.11 -7.76 2.95
N ALA A 98 -6.86 -8.87 3.10
CA ALA A 98 -7.28 -9.71 1.98
C ALA A 98 -8.43 -9.11 1.15
N SER A 99 -9.27 -8.26 1.76
CA SER A 99 -10.53 -7.81 1.14
C SER A 99 -10.51 -6.32 0.76
N CYS A 100 -10.16 -5.46 1.72
CA CYS A 100 -10.29 -4.01 1.58
C CYS A 100 -9.04 -3.24 2.07
N PRO A 101 -7.83 -3.58 1.58
CA PRO A 101 -6.60 -3.04 2.14
C PRO A 101 -6.45 -1.53 1.95
N LYS A 102 -6.96 -0.96 0.84
CA LYS A 102 -6.92 0.49 0.59
C LYS A 102 -7.85 1.23 1.55
N THR A 103 -9.09 0.78 1.68
CA THR A 103 -10.09 1.41 2.57
C THR A 103 -9.66 1.37 4.03
N CYS A 104 -8.98 0.29 4.42
CA CYS A 104 -8.43 0.13 5.75
C CYS A 104 -7.04 0.75 5.94
N GLY A 105 -6.38 1.29 4.90
CA GLY A 105 -5.02 1.83 5.06
C GLY A 105 -3.97 0.78 5.43
N VAL A 106 -4.14 -0.47 4.99
CA VAL A 106 -3.24 -1.61 5.27
C VAL A 106 -2.54 -2.13 4.01
N CYS A 107 -2.45 -1.34 2.95
CA CYS A 107 -1.78 -1.78 1.73
C CYS A 107 -0.35 -2.27 2.01
N CYS A 108 0.40 -1.67 2.95
CA CYS A 108 1.75 -2.08 3.30
C CYS A 108 1.85 -3.51 3.88
N LEU A 109 0.73 -4.09 4.31
CA LEU A 109 0.65 -5.46 4.83
C LEU A 109 0.29 -6.47 3.75
N THR A 110 -0.21 -6.02 2.61
CA THR A 110 -0.44 -6.90 1.46
C THR A 110 0.90 -7.40 0.94
N SER A 111 0.93 -8.64 0.47
CA SER A 111 2.15 -9.30 -0.01
C SER A 111 2.87 -8.45 -1.08
N ALA A 112 2.10 -7.83 -1.98
CA ALA A 112 2.59 -6.96 -3.03
C ALA A 112 3.43 -5.76 -2.52
N TYR A 113 3.17 -5.25 -1.31
CA TYR A 113 3.85 -4.08 -0.75
C TYR A 113 4.71 -4.42 0.48
N LYS A 114 4.64 -5.65 0.99
CA LYS A 114 5.30 -6.10 2.23
C LYS A 114 6.75 -6.53 1.99
N CYS A 115 7.58 -5.59 1.54
CA CYS A 115 9.04 -5.75 1.44
C CYS A 115 9.74 -4.41 1.63
N ASN A 116 11.08 -4.42 1.59
CA ASN A 116 11.87 -3.19 1.63
C ASN A 116 12.28 -2.78 0.21
N ASN A 117 12.35 -1.46 -0.01
CA ASN A 117 13.04 -0.93 -1.17
C ASN A 117 14.54 -1.24 -1.08
N ARG A 118 15.24 -1.18 -2.22
CA ARG A 118 16.69 -1.35 -2.26
C ARG A 118 17.35 -0.25 -1.42
N VAL A 119 18.43 -0.59 -0.71
CA VAL A 119 19.16 0.35 0.17
C VAL A 119 19.75 1.54 -0.60
N ALA A 120 20.26 1.29 -1.81
CA ALA A 120 20.80 2.30 -2.72
C ALA A 120 20.11 2.16 -4.09
N PRO A 121 18.88 2.67 -4.24
CA PRO A 121 18.15 2.62 -5.50
C PRO A 121 18.74 3.63 -6.49
N ARG A 122 18.62 3.37 -7.79
CA ARG A 122 19.02 4.34 -8.84
C ARG A 122 18.09 5.55 -8.86
N VAL A 123 16.86 5.37 -8.36
CA VAL A 123 15.82 6.40 -8.27
C VAL A 123 15.41 6.62 -6.82
N ASN A 124 15.09 7.85 -6.44
CA ASN A 124 14.60 8.14 -5.09
C ASN A 124 13.17 7.60 -4.93
N CYS A 125 13.01 6.48 -4.22
CA CYS A 125 11.72 5.83 -4.00
C CYS A 125 10.66 6.76 -3.38
N ALA A 126 11.06 7.74 -2.56
CA ALA A 126 10.15 8.72 -1.97
C ALA A 126 9.50 9.66 -3.00
N THR A 127 10.03 9.74 -4.22
CA THR A 127 9.50 10.59 -5.30
C THR A 127 8.69 9.83 -6.35
N VAL A 128 8.68 8.50 -6.26
CA VAL A 128 8.03 7.63 -7.26
C VAL A 128 6.52 7.85 -7.22
N SER A 129 5.91 8.23 -8.34
CA SER A 129 4.45 8.38 -8.41
C SER A 129 3.78 7.07 -8.87
N LYS A 130 2.49 6.92 -8.57
CA LYS A 130 1.70 5.79 -9.07
C LYS A 130 1.72 5.68 -10.60
N ALA A 131 1.76 6.81 -11.31
CA ALA A 131 1.88 6.82 -12.76
C ALA A 131 3.22 6.24 -13.24
N MET A 132 4.32 6.45 -12.49
CA MET A 132 5.61 5.82 -12.80
C MET A 132 5.55 4.29 -12.63
N CYS A 133 4.85 3.79 -11.61
CA CYS A 133 4.65 2.34 -11.42
C CYS A 133 3.85 1.69 -12.57
N LEU A 134 3.05 2.44 -13.32
CA LEU A 134 2.30 1.96 -14.47
C LEU A 134 3.02 2.19 -15.81
N SER A 135 4.11 2.95 -15.80
CA SER A 135 4.85 3.29 -17.01
C SER A 135 5.76 2.15 -17.45
N PRO A 136 5.69 1.68 -18.71
CA PRO A 136 6.56 0.61 -19.21
C PRO A 136 8.05 0.97 -19.20
N ILE A 137 8.37 2.28 -19.19
CA ILE A 137 9.74 2.79 -19.12
C ILE A 137 10.34 2.56 -17.72
N TRP A 138 9.55 2.79 -16.67
CA TRP A 138 10.02 2.78 -15.28
C TRP A 138 9.80 1.46 -14.57
N ARG A 139 8.83 0.66 -15.02
CA ARG A 139 8.35 -0.51 -14.28
C ARG A 139 9.45 -1.48 -13.87
N GLN A 140 10.36 -1.81 -14.78
CA GLN A 140 11.48 -2.73 -14.48
C GLN A 140 12.45 -2.13 -13.46
N ILE A 141 12.82 -0.85 -13.64
CA ILE A 141 13.71 -0.14 -12.72
C ILE A 141 13.08 -0.10 -11.33
N LEU A 142 11.78 0.20 -11.24
CA LEU A 142 11.05 0.31 -9.98
C LEU A 142 10.80 -1.05 -9.32
N ALA A 143 10.66 -2.14 -10.08
CA ALA A 143 10.59 -3.50 -9.52
C ALA A 143 11.89 -3.94 -8.86
N GLU A 144 13.04 -3.47 -9.35
CA GLU A 144 14.35 -3.78 -8.78
C GLU A 144 14.73 -2.83 -7.63
N ASP A 145 14.37 -1.55 -7.74
CA ASP A 145 14.86 -0.51 -6.83
C ASP A 145 13.83 -0.11 -5.77
N CYS A 146 12.55 0.00 -6.14
CA CYS A 146 11.47 0.49 -5.27
C CYS A 146 10.24 -0.44 -5.24
N PRO A 147 10.40 -1.76 -5.01
CA PRO A 147 9.29 -2.71 -5.09
C PRO A 147 8.17 -2.42 -4.09
N ALA A 148 8.49 -1.88 -2.91
CA ALA A 148 7.50 -1.59 -1.88
C ALA A 148 6.63 -0.38 -2.23
N GLU A 149 7.12 0.57 -3.04
CA GLU A 149 6.33 1.74 -3.47
C GLU A 149 5.28 1.38 -4.52
N CYS A 150 5.63 0.44 -5.41
CA CYS A 150 4.82 0.10 -6.58
C CYS A 150 4.01 -1.19 -6.45
N GLY A 151 4.16 -1.92 -5.34
CA GLY A 151 3.45 -3.19 -5.16
C GLY A 151 4.09 -4.35 -5.92
N PHE A 152 5.43 -4.39 -6.01
CA PHE A 152 6.17 -5.41 -6.76
C PHE A 152 6.91 -6.43 -5.88
N CYS A 153 6.66 -6.43 -4.58
CA CYS A 153 7.37 -7.29 -3.62
C CYS A 153 7.23 -8.79 -3.94
N ASP A 154 6.06 -9.24 -4.42
CA ASP A 154 5.83 -10.65 -4.74
C ASP A 154 6.41 -11.09 -6.09
N LEU A 155 6.95 -10.14 -6.87
CA LEU A 155 7.30 -10.38 -8.25
C LEU A 155 8.75 -10.82 -8.44
N ASN A 156 9.58 -10.74 -7.41
CA ASN A 156 10.99 -11.16 -7.42
C ASN A 156 11.77 -10.66 -8.66
N GLY A 157 11.47 -9.43 -9.12
CA GLY A 157 12.09 -8.82 -10.31
C GLY A 157 11.58 -9.32 -11.67
N CYS A 158 10.67 -10.30 -11.70
CA CYS A 158 9.96 -10.69 -12.91
C CYS A 158 8.60 -10.01 -13.01
N ILE A 159 8.50 -9.03 -13.90
CA ILE A 159 7.29 -8.27 -14.11
C ILE A 159 6.87 -8.27 -15.58
N ASP A 160 5.60 -7.98 -15.81
CA ASP A 160 5.13 -7.53 -17.13
C ASP A 160 5.48 -6.05 -17.27
N LEU A 161 6.12 -5.66 -18.39
CA LEU A 161 6.44 -4.25 -18.67
C LEU A 161 5.18 -3.46 -19.00
N VAL A 162 4.25 -4.07 -19.74
CA VAL A 162 2.95 -3.48 -20.03
C VAL A 162 1.93 -4.00 -19.03
N VAL A 163 0.99 -3.13 -18.64
CA VAL A 163 -0.15 -3.53 -17.81
C VAL A 163 -1.21 -4.22 -18.66
N GLY A 164 -1.94 -5.17 -18.08
CA GLY A 164 -3.08 -5.81 -18.75
C GLY A 164 -2.75 -7.06 -19.57
N CYS A 165 -1.54 -7.61 -19.49
CA CYS A 165 -1.23 -8.92 -20.07
C CYS A 165 -2.16 -10.01 -19.52
N GLU A 166 -2.59 -9.87 -18.27
CA GLU A 166 -3.55 -10.74 -17.58
C GLU A 166 -4.96 -10.73 -18.18
N ASN A 167 -5.31 -9.70 -18.96
CA ASN A 167 -6.64 -9.56 -19.56
C ASN A 167 -6.83 -10.48 -20.77
N ASP A 168 -5.75 -10.83 -21.47
CA ASP A 168 -5.77 -11.78 -22.59
C ASP A 168 -4.63 -12.79 -22.48
N PRO A 169 -4.83 -13.88 -21.70
CA PRO A 169 -3.82 -14.92 -21.54
C PRO A 169 -3.48 -15.67 -22.83
N MET A 170 -4.32 -15.58 -23.89
CA MET A 170 -4.08 -16.29 -25.14
C MET A 170 -2.92 -15.68 -25.93
N ILE A 171 -2.54 -14.45 -25.64
CA ILE A 171 -1.36 -13.80 -26.23
C ILE A 171 -0.08 -14.62 -26.02
N CYS A 172 0.00 -15.37 -24.91
CA CYS A 172 1.15 -16.21 -24.56
C CYS A 172 1.39 -17.38 -25.55
N TYR A 173 0.37 -17.78 -26.30
CA TYR A 173 0.39 -18.95 -27.19
C TYR A 173 0.16 -18.59 -28.67
N THR A 174 -0.05 -17.30 -28.97
CA THR A 174 -0.34 -16.85 -30.32
C THR A 174 0.95 -16.77 -31.13
N ALA A 175 0.99 -17.51 -32.24
CA ALA A 175 2.12 -17.52 -33.16
C ALA A 175 2.38 -16.12 -33.73
N GLY A 176 3.65 -15.70 -33.75
CA GLY A 176 4.08 -14.38 -34.21
C GLY A 176 4.07 -13.27 -33.14
N LEU A 177 3.67 -13.58 -31.90
CA LEU A 177 3.74 -12.65 -30.76
C LEU A 177 4.84 -13.01 -29.75
N GLU A 178 5.74 -13.94 -30.09
CA GLU A 178 6.78 -14.42 -29.19
C GLU A 178 7.67 -13.27 -28.70
N ASP A 179 8.12 -12.39 -29.59
CA ASP A 179 8.97 -11.25 -29.24
C ASP A 179 8.25 -10.25 -28.33
N PHE A 180 6.96 -10.00 -28.60
CA PHE A 180 6.13 -9.14 -27.78
C PHE A 180 5.99 -9.71 -26.37
N VAL A 181 5.65 -10.99 -26.25
CA VAL A 181 5.43 -11.67 -24.98
C VAL A 181 6.72 -11.79 -24.16
N ASN A 182 7.83 -12.15 -24.81
CA ASN A 182 9.14 -12.27 -24.17
C ASN A 182 9.66 -10.95 -23.62
N THR A 183 9.18 -9.82 -24.14
CA THR A 183 9.56 -8.48 -23.67
C THR A 183 8.54 -7.92 -22.68
N ASN A 184 7.26 -7.95 -23.03
CA ASN A 184 6.22 -7.16 -22.38
C ASN A 184 5.38 -7.93 -21.36
N CYS A 185 5.19 -9.24 -21.54
CA CYS A 185 4.30 -10.08 -20.73
C CYS A 185 5.06 -11.23 -20.05
N ARG A 186 6.28 -10.94 -19.59
CA ARG A 186 7.21 -11.96 -19.09
C ARG A 186 6.68 -12.73 -17.90
N ARG A 187 5.99 -12.06 -16.99
CA ARG A 187 5.46 -12.70 -15.78
C ARG A 187 4.20 -13.48 -16.11
N THR A 188 3.24 -12.84 -16.78
CA THR A 188 1.96 -13.47 -17.15
C THR A 188 2.18 -14.73 -18.00
N CYS A 189 3.14 -14.70 -18.93
CA CYS A 189 3.42 -15.82 -19.82
C CYS A 189 4.58 -16.72 -19.35
N ASN A 190 5.01 -16.63 -18.09
CA ASN A 190 6.09 -17.44 -17.50
C ASN A 190 7.42 -17.41 -18.29
N LYS A 191 7.77 -16.25 -18.85
CA LYS A 191 9.04 -15.96 -19.56
C LYS A 191 10.07 -15.25 -18.70
N CYS A 192 9.99 -15.35 -17.37
CA CYS A 192 10.93 -14.72 -16.44
C CYS A 192 12.40 -15.13 -16.68
N ASN A 193 12.64 -16.36 -17.17
CA ASN A 193 13.97 -16.86 -17.50
C ASN A 193 14.55 -16.25 -18.78
N VAL A 194 13.73 -15.54 -19.56
CA VAL A 194 14.21 -14.72 -20.68
C VAL A 194 14.61 -13.37 -20.09
N GLN A 195 15.89 -13.05 -20.21
CA GLN A 195 16.39 -11.75 -19.77
C GLN A 195 15.75 -10.68 -20.66
N PRO A 196 15.08 -9.66 -20.08
CA PRO A 196 14.55 -8.58 -20.89
C PRO A 196 15.74 -7.83 -21.50
N PRO A 197 15.62 -7.26 -22.71
CA PRO A 197 16.62 -6.35 -23.21
C PRO A 197 16.83 -5.24 -22.17
N CYS A 198 18.04 -5.11 -21.64
CA CYS A 198 18.34 -4.07 -20.66
C CYS A 198 17.95 -2.70 -21.25
N PRO A 199 17.18 -1.85 -20.54
CA PRO A 199 16.97 -0.48 -20.95
C PRO A 199 18.30 0.26 -20.74
N GLY A 200 19.11 0.31 -21.80
CA GLY A 200 20.45 0.91 -21.80
C GLY A 200 21.52 0.10 -22.54
N GLY A 201 21.22 -1.12 -23.03
CA GLY A 201 22.16 -1.94 -23.80
C GLY A 201 22.18 -1.63 -25.30
N GLY A 202 22.32 -0.35 -25.67
CA GLY A 202 22.49 0.07 -27.06
C GLY A 202 23.92 0.49 -27.31
N ARG A 203 24.71 -0.43 -27.91
CA ARG A 203 26.01 -0.25 -28.59
C ARG A 203 27.08 0.59 -27.89
#